data_AF-A0A1H7AYD5-F1
#
_entry.id   AF-A0A1H7AYD5-F1
#
_cell.length_a   1.000
_cell.length_b   1.000
_cell.length_c   1.000
_cell.angle_alpha   90.00
_cell.angle_beta   90.00
_cell.angle_gamma   90.00
#
_symmetry.space_group_name_H-M   'P 1'
#
loop_
_entity.id
_entity.type
_entity.pdbx_description
1 polymer ?
#
loop_
_entity_poly.entity_id
_entity_poly.type
_entity_poly.pdbx_seq_one_letter_code
_entity_poly.pdbx_strand_id
1 'polypeptide(L)'
;MSTSNELLIKARRLRGTPIIDAPTSWQYFVWKLEYDSALAGEVDGLRDIHTVRGLQTLAANEMRWLGRVPPDALIEVRKSGALDEVRSILSRGVEELATVNPTNFHRTSDLVFDNIHAAFAEHQKNVDALAAKKWKFAGSDIGSWIVVGSLAATAAATGAPVWGLAALAADQLLKAPKLREIPKSIKDLVQETQQLKRSPVGLLFKYSKSGG
;
A
#
# COMPACT_ATOMS: atom_id res chain seq x y z
N MET A 1 30.29 -0.12 10.18
CA MET A 1 29.59 0.18 11.45
C MET A 1 29.66 1.66 11.84
N SER A 2 30.83 2.33 11.84
CA SER A 2 30.95 3.73 12.28
C SER A 2 30.01 4.70 11.56
N THR A 3 29.87 4.58 10.25
CA THR A 3 29.04 5.47 9.41
C THR A 3 27.54 5.36 9.70
N SER A 4 26.98 4.15 9.81
CA SER A 4 25.55 3.95 10.15
C SER A 4 25.22 4.50 11.55
N ASN A 5 26.13 4.33 12.51
CA ASN A 5 25.96 4.83 13.87
C ASN A 5 26.00 6.37 13.92
N GLU A 6 26.95 6.97 13.22
CA GLU A 6 27.06 8.43 13.09
C GLU A 6 25.81 9.03 12.43
N LEU A 7 25.31 8.42 11.35
CA LEU A 7 24.08 8.84 10.67
C LEU A 7 22.87 8.75 11.61
N LEU A 8 22.72 7.66 12.36
CA LEU A 8 21.64 7.51 13.33
C LEU A 8 21.70 8.58 14.43
N ILE A 9 22.89 8.85 15.00
CA ILE A 9 23.08 9.88 16.04
C ILE A 9 22.74 11.27 15.48
N LYS A 10 23.24 11.61 14.29
CA LYS A 10 22.95 12.89 13.63
C LYS A 10 21.46 13.04 13.32
N ALA A 11 20.83 12.00 12.78
CA ALA A 11 19.41 11.99 12.47
C ALA A 11 18.56 12.17 13.74
N ARG A 12 18.85 11.44 14.82
CA ARG A 12 18.17 11.60 16.12
C ARG A 12 18.26 13.04 16.64
N ARG A 13 19.44 13.65 16.61
CA ARG A 13 19.63 15.07 17.02
C ARG A 13 18.78 16.05 16.23
N LEU A 14 18.54 15.75 14.95
CA LEU A 14 17.74 16.58 14.05
C LEU A 14 16.27 16.12 13.95
N ARG A 15 15.84 15.15 14.78
CA ARG A 15 14.52 14.50 14.69
C ARG A 15 14.19 14.00 13.26
N GLY A 16 15.21 13.59 12.53
CA GLY A 16 15.12 13.04 11.19
C GLY A 16 15.27 11.52 11.17
N THR A 17 14.99 10.92 10.01
CA THR A 17 15.28 9.51 9.72
C THR A 17 16.50 9.45 8.80
N PRO A 18 17.54 8.66 9.11
CA PRO A 18 18.71 8.57 8.25
C PRO A 18 18.35 7.91 6.92
N ILE A 19 18.87 8.46 5.82
CA ILE A 19 18.76 7.85 4.49
C ILE A 19 19.93 6.90 4.31
N ILE A 20 19.63 5.64 4.00
CA ILE A 20 20.62 4.58 3.79
C ILE A 20 20.22 3.83 2.53
N ASP A 21 21.09 3.89 1.52
CA ASP A 21 20.89 3.31 0.18
C ASP A 21 21.67 2.01 -0.03
N ALA A 22 22.79 1.84 0.69
CA ALA A 22 23.61 0.63 0.61
C ALA A 22 23.04 -0.53 1.45
N PRO A 23 22.80 -1.71 0.85
CA PRO A 23 22.19 -2.87 1.55
C PRO A 23 22.93 -3.29 2.84
N THR A 24 24.26 -3.34 2.80
CA THR A 24 25.07 -3.71 3.97
C THR A 24 24.96 -2.67 5.08
N SER A 25 24.94 -1.39 4.72
CA SER A 25 24.78 -0.29 5.68
C SER A 25 23.40 -0.30 6.32
N TRP A 26 22.36 -0.67 5.56
CA TRP A 26 21.00 -0.88 6.06
C TRP A 26 20.95 -2.03 7.07
N GLN A 27 21.58 -3.17 6.76
CA GLN A 27 21.65 -4.29 7.70
C GLN A 27 22.34 -3.90 9.02
N TYR A 28 23.45 -3.17 8.96
CA TYR A 28 24.11 -2.67 10.17
C TYR A 28 23.25 -1.68 10.96
N PHE A 29 22.48 -0.85 10.26
CA PHE A 29 21.55 0.08 10.90
C PHE A 29 20.45 -0.65 11.66
N VAL A 30 19.87 -1.68 11.05
CA VAL A 30 18.85 -2.54 11.66
C VAL A 30 19.39 -3.22 12.91
N TRP A 31 20.56 -3.86 12.83
CA TRP A 31 21.20 -4.47 14.01
C TRP A 31 21.50 -3.45 15.11
N LYS A 32 21.86 -2.22 14.74
CA LYS A 32 22.09 -1.16 15.73
C LYS A 32 20.78 -0.75 16.43
N LEU A 33 19.67 -0.64 15.70
CA LEU A 33 18.35 -0.39 16.29
C LEU A 33 17.95 -1.52 17.24
N GLU A 34 18.17 -2.78 16.85
CA GLU A 34 17.88 -3.95 17.69
C GLU A 34 18.71 -3.95 18.99
N TYR A 35 20.02 -3.69 18.86
CA TYR A 35 20.91 -3.60 20.01
C TYR A 35 20.51 -2.44 20.94
N ASP A 36 20.18 -1.28 20.36
CA ASP A 36 19.71 -0.13 21.13
C ASP A 36 18.36 -0.43 21.82
N SER A 37 17.42 -1.15 21.20
CA SER A 37 16.16 -1.53 21.86
C SER A 37 16.36 -2.51 23.03
N ALA A 38 17.39 -3.34 22.98
CA ALA A 38 17.70 -4.26 24.08
C ALA A 38 18.32 -3.53 25.28
N LEU A 39 18.98 -2.38 25.05
CA LEU A 39 19.65 -1.58 26.07
C LEU A 39 18.81 -0.40 26.56
N ALA A 40 17.98 0.17 25.69
CA ALA A 40 17.09 1.26 26.02
C ALA A 40 15.84 0.68 26.67
N GLY A 41 15.79 0.74 28.01
CA GLY A 41 14.51 0.71 28.74
C GLY A 41 13.64 1.95 28.48
N GLU A 42 13.92 2.71 27.41
CA GLU A 42 13.12 3.85 26.99
C GLU A 42 12.05 3.38 25.99
N VAL A 43 10.80 3.69 26.33
CA VAL A 43 9.59 3.35 25.56
C VAL A 43 9.58 4.01 24.17
N ASP A 44 10.42 5.01 23.94
CA ASP A 44 10.43 5.82 22.73
C ASP A 44 11.04 5.06 21.53
N GLY A 45 10.20 4.72 20.56
CA GLY A 45 10.59 4.06 19.31
C GLY A 45 10.45 2.53 19.26
N LEU A 46 10.00 1.87 20.33
CA LEU A 46 9.73 0.41 20.34
C LEU A 46 8.77 -0.01 19.22
N ARG A 47 7.67 0.73 19.08
CA ARG A 47 6.67 0.50 18.02
C ARG A 47 7.32 0.44 16.64
N ASP A 48 8.18 1.40 16.32
CA ASP A 48 8.78 1.53 14.99
C ASP A 48 9.80 0.41 14.74
N ILE A 49 10.58 0.02 15.75
CA ILE A 49 11.54 -1.10 15.66
C ILE A 49 10.81 -2.42 15.43
N HIS A 50 9.78 -2.72 16.22
CA HIS A 50 8.98 -3.93 16.06
C HIS A 50 8.25 -3.97 14.71
N THR A 51 7.75 -2.82 14.24
CA THR A 51 7.10 -2.72 12.92
C THR A 51 8.10 -3.00 11.79
N VAL A 52 9.29 -2.39 11.83
CA VAL A 52 10.35 -2.61 10.82
C VAL A 52 10.83 -4.07 10.83
N ARG A 53 11.03 -4.65 12.02
CA ARG A 53 11.42 -6.06 12.14
C ARG A 53 10.35 -7.01 11.60
N GLY A 54 9.08 -6.70 11.86
CA GLY A 54 7.94 -7.41 11.28
C GLY A 54 8.00 -7.39 9.75
N LEU A 55 8.09 -6.20 9.16
CA LEU A 55 8.19 -6.04 7.70
C LEU A 55 9.37 -6.78 7.08
N GLN A 56 10.54 -6.79 7.73
CA GLN A 56 11.70 -7.54 7.25
C GLN A 56 11.50 -9.04 7.31
N THR A 57 10.95 -9.54 8.41
CA THR A 57 10.62 -10.96 8.57
C THR A 57 9.64 -11.41 7.49
N LEU A 58 8.63 -10.59 7.22
CA LEU A 58 7.65 -10.83 6.16
C LEU A 58 8.28 -10.77 4.77
N ALA A 59 9.12 -9.77 4.49
CA ALA A 59 9.81 -9.65 3.21
C ALA A 59 10.77 -10.83 2.93
N ALA A 60 11.35 -11.44 3.96
CA ALA A 60 12.19 -12.63 3.82
C ALA A 60 11.37 -13.91 3.60
N ASN A 61 10.21 -14.03 4.25
CA ASN A 61 9.46 -15.29 4.35
C ASN A 61 8.14 -15.25 3.59
N GLU A 62 7.09 -14.69 4.20
CA GLU A 62 5.68 -14.87 3.82
C GLU A 62 5.19 -13.86 2.78
N MET A 63 5.79 -12.67 2.71
CA MET A 63 5.41 -11.56 1.83
C MET A 63 6.62 -11.03 1.06
N ARG A 64 7.29 -11.90 0.29
CA ARG A 64 8.50 -11.56 -0.50
C ARG A 64 8.34 -10.36 -1.45
N TRP A 65 7.11 -10.07 -1.86
CA TRP A 65 6.80 -8.91 -2.70
C TRP A 65 7.10 -7.57 -1.99
N LEU A 66 7.08 -7.50 -0.65
CA LEU A 66 7.43 -6.30 0.13
C LEU A 66 8.87 -5.84 -0.14
N GLY A 67 9.79 -6.79 -0.34
CA GLY A 67 11.18 -6.50 -0.69
C GLY A 67 11.40 -6.20 -2.19
N ARG A 68 10.35 -6.28 -3.01
CA ARG A 68 10.40 -6.15 -4.48
C ARG A 68 9.49 -5.05 -5.02
N VAL A 69 9.06 -4.13 -4.15
CA VAL A 69 8.25 -2.98 -4.57
C VAL A 69 9.09 -2.05 -5.47
N PRO A 70 8.67 -1.76 -6.71
CA PRO A 70 9.47 -0.97 -7.63
C PRO A 70 9.58 0.50 -7.16
N PRO A 71 10.69 1.21 -7.44
CA PRO A 71 10.88 2.59 -6.99
C PRO A 71 9.76 3.55 -7.42
N ASP A 72 9.23 3.40 -8.63
CA ASP A 72 8.13 4.24 -9.14
C ASP A 72 6.86 4.11 -8.28
N ALA A 73 6.61 2.92 -7.73
CA ALA A 73 5.51 2.69 -6.79
C ALA A 73 5.70 3.49 -5.50
N LEU A 74 6.92 3.47 -4.95
CA LEU A 74 7.25 4.19 -3.72
C LEU A 74 7.14 5.70 -3.93
N ILE A 75 7.52 6.19 -5.13
CA ILE A 75 7.35 7.58 -5.52
C ILE A 75 5.86 7.95 -5.61
N GLU A 76 5.03 7.08 -6.19
CA GLU A 76 3.58 7.29 -6.29
C GLU A 76 2.92 7.36 -4.90
N VAL A 77 3.23 6.39 -4.04
CA VAL A 77 2.76 6.37 -2.64
C VAL A 77 3.22 7.65 -1.91
N ARG A 78 4.47 8.06 -2.08
CA ARG A 78 4.98 9.30 -1.48
C ARG A 78 4.25 10.55 -1.97
N LYS A 79 4.04 10.68 -3.28
CA LYS A 79 3.34 11.84 -3.88
C LYS A 79 1.88 11.94 -3.45
N SER A 80 1.24 10.81 -3.20
CA SER A 80 -0.14 10.76 -2.74
C SER A 80 -0.33 11.14 -1.25
N GLY A 81 0.75 11.33 -0.49
CA GLY A 81 0.66 11.58 0.96
C GLY A 81 0.25 10.35 1.78
N ALA A 82 0.20 9.18 1.14
CA ALA A 82 -0.29 7.92 1.67
C ALA A 82 0.55 7.30 2.78
N LEU A 83 1.81 7.73 2.95
CA LEU A 83 2.79 7.05 3.80
C LEU A 83 2.40 7.02 5.28
N ASP A 84 1.75 8.08 5.77
CA ASP A 84 1.33 8.14 7.17
C ASP A 84 0.19 7.17 7.47
N GLU A 85 -0.75 7.02 6.53
CA GLU A 85 -1.83 6.04 6.63
C GLU A 85 -1.27 4.60 6.57
N VAL A 86 -0.35 4.33 5.63
CA VAL A 86 0.34 3.02 5.57
C VAL A 86 1.04 2.73 6.89
N ARG A 87 1.80 3.68 7.42
CA ARG A 87 2.49 3.51 8.71
C ARG A 87 1.49 3.19 9.82
N SER A 88 0.41 3.95 9.92
CA SER A 88 -0.65 3.75 10.92
C SER A 88 -1.29 2.36 10.83
N ILE A 89 -1.57 1.87 9.62
CA ILE A 89 -2.09 0.52 9.40
C ILE A 89 -1.09 -0.53 9.89
N LEU A 90 0.18 -0.40 9.49
CA LEU A 90 1.22 -1.37 9.82
C LEU A 90 1.53 -1.42 11.32
N SER A 91 1.59 -0.26 11.98
CA SER A 91 1.97 -0.15 13.38
C SER A 91 0.83 -0.33 14.38
N ARG A 92 -0.40 -0.57 13.90
CA ARG A 92 -1.59 -0.67 14.75
C ARG A 92 -1.46 -1.82 15.74
N GLY A 93 -1.61 -1.55 17.04
CA GLY A 93 -1.53 -2.57 18.09
C GLY A 93 -0.11 -3.07 18.44
N VAL A 94 0.92 -2.59 17.72
CA VAL A 94 2.30 -3.07 17.86
C VAL A 94 2.92 -2.55 19.16
N GLU A 95 2.60 -1.32 19.56
CA GLU A 95 3.15 -0.69 20.75
C GLU A 95 2.71 -1.41 22.04
N GLU A 96 1.45 -1.84 22.08
CA GLU A 96 0.85 -2.57 23.20
C GLU A 96 1.53 -3.93 23.39
N LEU A 97 1.87 -4.62 22.31
CA LEU A 97 2.59 -5.90 22.39
C LEU A 97 4.08 -5.71 22.72
N ALA A 98 4.71 -4.71 22.10
CA ALA A 98 6.12 -4.40 22.31
C ALA A 98 6.39 -3.95 23.74
N THR A 99 5.49 -3.19 24.36
CA THR A 99 5.63 -2.75 25.76
C THR A 99 5.46 -3.90 26.76
N VAL A 100 4.58 -4.87 26.48
CA VAL A 100 4.37 -6.05 27.34
C VAL A 100 5.56 -7.02 27.27
N ASN A 101 6.12 -7.24 26.08
CA ASN A 101 7.32 -8.05 25.91
C ASN A 101 8.21 -7.50 24.79
N PRO A 102 9.16 -6.60 25.12
CA PRO A 102 10.04 -5.94 24.15
C PRO A 102 10.95 -6.88 23.35
N THR A 103 11.14 -8.11 23.83
CA THR A 103 12.00 -9.09 23.15
C THR A 103 11.22 -10.00 22.19
N ASN A 104 9.90 -9.96 22.23
CA ASN A 104 9.05 -10.85 21.43
C ASN A 104 8.70 -10.25 20.05
N PHE A 105 9.70 -10.24 19.17
CA PHE A 105 9.53 -9.78 17.79
C PHE A 105 8.63 -10.68 16.95
N HIS A 106 8.49 -11.97 17.31
CA HIS A 106 7.62 -12.89 16.59
C HIS A 106 6.16 -12.45 16.69
N ARG A 107 5.67 -12.18 17.90
CA ARG A 107 4.28 -11.78 18.12
C ARG A 107 3.92 -10.46 17.43
N THR A 108 4.83 -9.49 17.43
CA THR A 108 4.61 -8.24 16.69
C THR A 108 4.71 -8.42 15.17
N SER A 109 5.52 -9.37 14.70
CA SER A 109 5.59 -9.70 13.27
C SER A 109 4.27 -10.31 12.77
N ASP A 110 3.69 -11.23 13.54
CA ASP A 110 2.37 -11.81 13.28
C ASP A 110 1.29 -10.71 13.24
N LEU A 111 1.35 -9.75 14.16
CA LEU A 111 0.39 -8.64 14.15
C LEU A 111 0.55 -7.73 12.92
N VAL A 112 1.78 -7.44 12.50
CA VAL A 112 2.02 -6.67 11.26
C VAL A 112 1.48 -7.43 10.04
N PHE A 113 1.64 -8.75 10.00
CA PHE A 113 1.05 -9.61 8.97
C PHE A 113 -0.48 -9.50 8.95
N ASP A 114 -1.11 -9.66 10.12
CA ASP A 114 -2.55 -9.56 10.28
C ASP A 114 -3.08 -8.18 9.88
N ASN A 115 -2.36 -7.10 10.23
CA ASN A 115 -2.71 -5.74 9.83
C ASN A 115 -2.71 -5.56 8.30
N ILE A 116 -1.69 -6.08 7.60
CA ILE A 116 -1.62 -6.05 6.14
C ILE A 116 -2.75 -6.86 5.53
N HIS A 117 -2.98 -8.08 6.03
CA HIS A 117 -4.03 -8.96 5.55
C HIS A 117 -5.42 -8.37 5.76
N ALA A 118 -5.68 -7.79 6.93
CA ALA A 118 -6.93 -7.12 7.23
C ALA A 118 -7.17 -5.93 6.30
N ALA A 119 -6.15 -5.09 6.08
CA ALA A 119 -6.25 -3.97 5.15
C ALA A 119 -6.53 -4.43 3.71
N PHE A 120 -5.85 -5.48 3.25
CA PHE A 120 -6.09 -6.06 1.92
C PHE A 120 -7.47 -6.71 1.80
N ALA A 121 -7.94 -7.41 2.84
CA ALA A 121 -9.26 -7.99 2.87
C ALA A 121 -10.36 -6.92 2.85
N GLU A 122 -10.18 -5.83 3.59
CA GLU A 122 -11.07 -4.67 3.58
C GLU A 122 -11.07 -3.98 2.21
N HIS A 123 -9.89 -3.78 1.61
CA HIS A 123 -9.78 -3.25 0.25
C HIS A 123 -10.53 -4.14 -0.76
N GLN A 124 -10.33 -5.45 -0.71
CA GLN A 124 -11.04 -6.39 -1.58
C GLN A 124 -12.56 -6.35 -1.36
N LYS A 125 -13.02 -6.30 -0.11
CA LYS A 125 -14.45 -6.13 0.21
C LYS A 125 -15.02 -4.85 -0.40
N ASN A 126 -14.27 -3.75 -0.36
CA ASN A 126 -14.69 -2.49 -0.97
C ASN A 126 -14.76 -2.61 -2.50
N VAL A 127 -13.80 -3.28 -3.14
CA VAL A 127 -13.85 -3.61 -4.58
C VAL A 127 -15.10 -4.44 -4.91
N ASP A 128 -15.35 -5.50 -4.12
CA ASP A 128 -16.46 -6.42 -4.33
C ASP A 128 -17.81 -5.72 -4.12
N ALA A 129 -17.89 -4.83 -3.13
CA ALA A 129 -19.08 -4.01 -2.90
C ALA A 129 -19.36 -3.10 -4.10
N LEU A 130 -18.35 -2.45 -4.68
CA LEU A 130 -18.53 -1.65 -5.90
C LEU A 130 -19.01 -2.49 -7.08
N ALA A 131 -18.45 -3.69 -7.23
CA ALA A 131 -18.85 -4.63 -8.27
C ALA A 131 -20.28 -5.13 -8.10
N ALA A 132 -20.68 -5.45 -6.86
CA ALA A 132 -21.99 -5.98 -6.52
C ALA A 132 -23.13 -4.99 -6.72
N LYS A 133 -22.84 -3.68 -6.79
CA LYS A 133 -23.88 -2.67 -7.06
C LYS A 133 -24.52 -2.83 -8.47
N LYS A 134 -24.05 -3.75 -9.35
CA LYS A 134 -24.65 -4.17 -10.65
C LYS A 134 -25.28 -3.03 -11.46
N TRP A 135 -24.46 -2.08 -11.85
CA TRP A 135 -24.90 -0.86 -12.51
C TRP A 135 -25.19 -1.12 -13.98
N LYS A 136 -26.44 -0.91 -14.41
CA LYS A 136 -26.80 -1.06 -15.83
C LYS A 136 -26.72 0.27 -16.56
N PHE A 137 -25.98 0.32 -17.67
CA PHE A 137 -26.02 1.42 -18.62
C PHE A 137 -26.29 0.88 -20.02
N ALA A 138 -27.31 1.43 -20.68
CA ALA A 138 -27.75 0.98 -22.00
C ALA A 138 -27.91 -0.55 -22.11
N GLY A 139 -28.46 -1.20 -21.08
CA GLY A 139 -28.71 -2.64 -21.05
C GLY A 139 -27.51 -3.53 -20.67
N SER A 140 -26.31 -2.96 -20.49
CA SER A 140 -25.09 -3.69 -20.10
C SER A 140 -24.69 -3.45 -18.65
N ASP A 141 -24.20 -4.49 -17.95
CA ASP A 141 -23.73 -4.42 -16.56
C ASP A 141 -22.28 -3.90 -16.50
N ILE A 142 -22.14 -2.67 -16.01
CA ILE A 142 -20.86 -1.96 -15.80
C ILE A 142 -20.15 -2.46 -14.54
N GLY A 143 -20.85 -3.09 -13.58
CA GLY A 143 -20.25 -3.58 -12.33
C GLY A 143 -19.14 -4.59 -12.58
N SER A 144 -19.32 -5.46 -13.58
CA SER A 144 -18.33 -6.42 -14.07
C SER A 144 -17.03 -5.79 -14.59
N TRP A 145 -17.05 -4.52 -15.01
CA TRP A 145 -15.88 -3.84 -15.61
C TRP A 145 -14.91 -3.29 -14.57
N ILE A 146 -15.36 -3.14 -13.32
CA ILE A 146 -14.56 -2.62 -12.20
C ILE A 146 -13.60 -3.69 -11.66
N VAL A 147 -14.07 -4.94 -11.58
CA VAL A 147 -13.36 -6.10 -10.98
C VAL A 147 -12.14 -6.53 -11.78
N VAL A 148 -12.20 -6.45 -13.12
CA VAL A 148 -11.19 -7.06 -13.99
C VAL A 148 -9.88 -6.26 -14.06
N GLY A 149 -9.80 -5.06 -13.46
CA GLY A 149 -8.58 -4.26 -13.48
C GLY A 149 -8.21 -3.67 -14.86
N SER A 150 -8.80 -4.16 -15.94
CA SER A 150 -8.62 -3.67 -17.31
C SER A 150 -9.96 -3.39 -17.98
N LEU A 151 -10.37 -2.12 -17.96
CA LEU A 151 -11.43 -1.59 -18.85
C LEU A 151 -11.13 -1.83 -20.35
N ALA A 152 -9.88 -2.17 -20.69
CA ALA A 152 -9.43 -2.41 -22.06
C ALA A 152 -9.83 -3.78 -22.67
N ALA A 153 -10.07 -4.82 -21.86
CA ALA A 153 -10.20 -6.18 -22.38
C ALA A 153 -11.57 -6.47 -23.05
N THR A 154 -12.61 -5.68 -22.77
CA THR A 154 -13.99 -5.96 -23.20
C THR A 154 -14.40 -5.28 -24.50
N ALA A 155 -13.73 -4.19 -24.93
CA ALA A 155 -14.00 -3.57 -26.23
C ALA A 155 -13.66 -4.52 -27.40
N ALA A 156 -12.68 -5.41 -27.21
CA ALA A 156 -12.33 -6.45 -28.18
C ALA A 156 -13.39 -7.57 -28.28
N ALA A 157 -14.17 -7.81 -27.23
CA ALA A 157 -15.11 -8.94 -27.17
C ALA A 157 -16.51 -8.61 -27.74
N THR A 158 -16.94 -7.34 -27.71
CA THR A 158 -18.32 -6.97 -28.09
C THR A 158 -18.45 -6.25 -29.44
N GLY A 159 -17.33 -5.95 -30.13
CA GLY A 159 -17.32 -5.47 -31.52
C GLY A 159 -18.00 -4.11 -31.77
N ALA A 160 -18.37 -3.38 -30.73
CA ALA A 160 -19.18 -2.17 -30.85
C ALA A 160 -18.34 -0.89 -30.61
N PRO A 161 -18.11 -0.04 -31.63
CA PRO A 161 -17.16 1.08 -31.58
C PRO A 161 -17.59 2.24 -30.66
N VAL A 162 -18.88 2.35 -30.31
CA VAL A 162 -19.36 3.30 -29.29
C VAL A 162 -18.76 2.99 -27.91
N TRP A 163 -18.40 1.73 -27.66
CA TRP A 163 -17.80 1.24 -26.41
C TRP A 163 -16.26 1.26 -26.42
N GLY A 164 -15.64 1.55 -27.58
CA GLY A 164 -14.19 1.72 -27.72
C GLY A 164 -13.62 2.94 -26.97
N LEU A 165 -14.49 3.83 -26.48
CA LEU A 165 -14.11 4.99 -25.67
C LEU A 165 -13.70 4.62 -24.22
N ALA A 166 -13.94 3.39 -23.78
CA ALA A 166 -13.53 2.90 -22.46
C ALA A 166 -12.09 2.35 -22.41
N ALA A 167 -11.39 2.32 -23.55
CA ALA A 167 -9.95 1.98 -23.63
C ALA A 167 -9.04 3.13 -23.19
N LEU A 168 -9.61 4.30 -22.92
CA LEU A 168 -8.89 5.47 -22.48
C LEU A 168 -8.71 5.36 -20.96
N ALA A 169 -7.47 5.34 -20.50
CA ALA A 169 -7.12 5.47 -19.08
C ALA A 169 -8.06 6.49 -18.40
N ALA A 170 -8.49 6.27 -17.16
CA ALA A 170 -9.50 7.11 -16.49
C ALA A 170 -9.22 8.64 -16.60
N ASP A 171 -7.95 9.04 -16.68
CA ASP A 171 -7.48 10.41 -16.94
C ASP A 171 -7.86 10.98 -18.32
N GLN A 172 -7.97 10.15 -19.36
CA GLN A 172 -8.43 10.53 -20.70
C GLN A 172 -9.96 10.50 -20.82
N LEU A 173 -10.64 9.67 -20.04
CA LEU A 173 -12.11 9.64 -20.01
C LEU A 173 -12.69 10.93 -19.40
N LEU A 174 -11.99 11.54 -18.44
CA LEU A 174 -12.33 12.85 -17.85
C LEU A 174 -11.94 14.05 -18.73
N LYS A 175 -11.06 13.86 -19.73
CA LYS A 175 -10.61 14.92 -20.67
C LYS A 175 -11.30 14.87 -22.05
N ALA A 176 -12.13 13.87 -22.31
CA ALA A 176 -12.79 13.70 -23.60
C ALA A 176 -14.01 14.63 -23.76
N PRO A 177 -14.13 15.42 -24.84
CA PRO A 177 -15.15 16.47 -25.00
C PRO A 177 -16.61 15.98 -25.09
N LYS A 178 -16.87 14.66 -25.13
CA LYS A 178 -18.22 14.07 -25.24
C LYS A 178 -18.90 13.76 -23.89
N LEU A 179 -18.38 14.30 -22.78
CA LEU A 179 -18.80 14.02 -21.39
C LEU A 179 -20.14 14.63 -20.91
N ARG A 180 -20.83 15.42 -21.74
CA ARG A 180 -22.09 16.08 -21.31
C ARG A 180 -23.24 15.11 -21.08
N GLU A 181 -23.21 13.92 -21.70
CA GLU A 181 -24.32 12.95 -21.67
C GLU A 181 -24.12 11.78 -20.70
N ILE A 182 -22.97 11.70 -20.01
CA ILE A 182 -22.74 10.62 -19.03
C ILE A 182 -23.54 10.92 -17.75
N PRO A 183 -24.45 10.02 -17.31
CA PRO A 183 -25.20 10.16 -16.07
C PRO A 183 -24.27 10.43 -14.89
N LYS A 184 -24.72 11.30 -13.97
CA LYS A 184 -23.96 11.65 -12.76
C LYS A 184 -23.51 10.41 -11.99
N SER A 185 -24.38 9.42 -11.89
CA SER A 185 -24.11 8.15 -11.22
C SER A 185 -22.85 7.46 -11.78
N ILE A 186 -22.66 7.40 -13.10
CA ILE A 186 -21.47 6.77 -13.72
C ILE A 186 -20.21 7.57 -13.41
N LYS A 187 -20.31 8.90 -13.38
CA LYS A 187 -19.19 9.77 -12.98
C LYS A 187 -18.79 9.50 -11.54
N ASP A 188 -19.77 9.39 -10.65
CA ASP A 188 -19.55 9.08 -9.23
C ASP A 188 -18.88 7.70 -9.08
N LEU A 189 -19.32 6.69 -9.83
CA LEU A 189 -18.73 5.34 -9.82
C LEU A 189 -17.27 5.31 -10.30
N VAL A 190 -16.97 6.03 -11.38
CA VAL A 190 -15.59 6.15 -11.89
C VAL A 190 -14.70 6.83 -10.87
N GLN A 191 -15.20 7.89 -10.22
CA GLN A 191 -14.48 8.59 -9.16
C GLN A 191 -14.25 7.70 -7.94
N GLU A 192 -15.27 6.99 -7.45
CA GLU A 192 -15.20 6.06 -6.30
C GLU A 192 -14.18 4.94 -6.59
N THR A 193 -14.20 4.38 -7.80
CA THR A 193 -13.23 3.37 -8.24
C THR A 193 -11.81 3.93 -8.34
N GLN A 194 -11.65 5.15 -8.86
CA GLN A 194 -10.34 5.77 -9.01
C GLN A 194 -9.73 6.13 -7.65
N GLN A 195 -10.56 6.60 -6.71
CA GLN A 195 -10.16 6.82 -5.32
C GLN A 195 -9.75 5.51 -4.66
N LEU A 196 -10.53 4.43 -4.84
CA LEU A 196 -10.19 3.13 -4.28
C LEU A 196 -8.86 2.60 -4.83
N LYS A 197 -8.64 2.68 -6.15
CA LYS A 197 -7.38 2.22 -6.78
C LYS A 197 -6.17 3.06 -6.40
N ARG A 198 -6.35 4.37 -6.18
CA ARG A 198 -5.28 5.29 -5.76
C ARG A 198 -5.11 5.34 -4.23
N SER A 199 -5.96 4.65 -3.48
CA SER A 199 -5.81 4.56 -2.02
C SER A 199 -4.46 3.93 -1.66
N PRO A 200 -3.90 4.26 -0.48
CA PRO A 200 -2.63 3.71 -0.04
C PRO A 200 -2.59 2.18 -0.08
N VAL A 201 -3.66 1.57 0.41
CA VAL A 201 -3.85 0.12 0.41
C VAL A 201 -4.03 -0.42 -1.01
N GLY A 202 -4.77 0.29 -1.88
CA GLY A 202 -4.96 -0.12 -3.27
C GLY A 202 -3.68 -0.11 -4.09
N LEU A 203 -2.80 0.87 -3.87
CA LEU A 203 -1.46 0.89 -4.47
C LEU A 203 -0.64 -0.31 -4.00
N LEU A 204 -0.57 -0.58 -2.70
CA LEU A 204 0.16 -1.74 -2.16
C LEU A 204 -0.44 -3.08 -2.63
N PHE A 205 -1.77 -3.19 -2.68
CA PHE A 205 -2.49 -4.37 -3.15
C PHE A 205 -2.21 -4.68 -4.63
N LYS A 206 -2.12 -3.66 -5.47
CA LYS A 206 -1.72 -3.82 -6.88
C LYS A 206 -0.34 -4.48 -6.99
N TYR A 207 0.63 -4.05 -6.16
CA TYR A 207 1.99 -4.59 -6.23
C TYR A 207 2.13 -5.97 -5.59
N SER A 208 1.30 -6.30 -4.59
CA SER A 208 1.27 -7.66 -4.04
C SER A 208 0.81 -8.71 -5.05
N LYS A 209 -0.04 -8.32 -6.01
CA LYS A 209 -0.49 -9.18 -7.12
C LYS A 209 0.52 -9.29 -8.27
N SER A 210 1.35 -8.28 -8.51
CA SER A 210 2.35 -8.29 -9.59
C SER A 210 3.67 -8.96 -9.22
N GLY A 211 3.94 -9.15 -7.91
CA GLY A 211 5.17 -9.75 -7.40
C GLY A 211 5.12 -11.26 -7.13
N GLY A 212 4.03 -11.91 -7.54
CA GLY A 212 3.82 -13.37 -7.48
C GLY A 212 4.24 -14.08 -8.76
#